data_AF-A0A0N9HXH3-F1
#
_entry.id   AF-A0A0N9HXH3-F1
#
_cell.length_a   1.000
_cell.length_b   1.000
_cell.length_c   1.000
_cell.angle_alpha   90.00
_cell.angle_beta   90.00
_cell.angle_gamma   90.00
#
_symmetry.space_group_name_H-M   'P 1'
#
loop_
_entity.id
_entity.type
_entity.pdbx_description
1 polymer ?
#
loop_
_entity_poly.entity_id
_entity_poly.type
_entity_poly.pdbx_seq_one_letter_code
_entity_poly.pdbx_strand_id
1 'polypeptide(L)' 'MVQLNSEGSWRPPVPGPPPDPAEVTTAAIDAALAGLEGLDQLEPVEHVGRFDAVHTALTEALSSIDKV' A
#
# COMPACT_ATOMS: atom_id res chain seq x y z
N MET A 1 -7.42 48.13 -30.50
CA MET A 1 -8.19 47.16 -29.70
C MET A 1 -7.31 46.74 -28.54
N VAL A 2 -7.77 47.04 -27.33
CA VAL A 2 -7.06 46.79 -26.06
C VAL A 2 -7.16 45.30 -25.74
N GLN A 3 -6.01 44.66 -25.49
CA GLN A 3 -5.92 43.31 -24.92
C GLN A 3 -5.88 43.43 -23.40
N LEU A 4 -7.00 43.13 -22.76
CA LEU A 4 -7.10 42.73 -21.36
C LEU A 4 -7.86 41.39 -21.45
N ASN A 5 -7.48 40.27 -20.84
CA ASN A 5 -7.47 40.08 -19.40
C ASN A 5 -6.64 38.83 -19.05
N SER A 6 -5.77 39.00 -18.05
CA SER A 6 -5.17 37.95 -17.26
C SER A 6 -6.23 37.38 -16.32
N GLU A 7 -6.71 36.15 -16.54
CA GLU A 7 -7.52 35.44 -15.56
C GLU A 7 -6.84 34.10 -15.27
N GLY A 8 -5.88 34.14 -14.34
CA GLY A 8 -5.30 32.95 -13.72
C GLY A 8 -6.40 32.19 -12.98
N SER A 9 -7.02 31.26 -13.71
CA SER A 9 -8.04 30.34 -13.23
C SER A 9 -7.43 29.42 -12.16
N TRP A 10 -7.54 29.79 -10.89
CA TRP A 10 -7.12 28.89 -9.82
C TRP A 10 -8.22 27.86 -9.60
N ARG A 11 -8.15 26.73 -10.32
CA ARG A 11 -9.01 25.57 -10.04
C ARG A 11 -8.31 24.64 -9.04
N PRO A 12 -8.98 24.18 -7.97
CA PRO A 12 -8.43 23.15 -7.11
C PRO A 12 -8.18 21.88 -7.93
N PRO A 13 -7.11 21.11 -7.62
CA PRO A 13 -6.87 19.85 -8.31
C PRO A 13 -8.04 18.90 -8.06
N VAL A 14 -8.53 18.31 -9.15
CA VAL A 14 -9.48 17.19 -9.05
C VAL A 14 -8.79 16.04 -8.33
N PRO A 15 -9.43 15.42 -7.31
CA PRO A 15 -8.94 14.18 -6.73
C PRO A 15 -8.70 13.15 -7.82
N GLY A 16 -7.56 12.46 -7.75
CA GLY A 16 -7.26 11.38 -8.69
C GLY A 16 -8.28 10.25 -8.60
N PRO A 17 -8.34 9.37 -9.63
CA PRO A 17 -9.14 8.16 -9.57
C PRO A 17 -8.77 7.33 -8.32
N PRO A 18 -9.74 6.58 -7.76
CA PRO A 18 -9.45 5.67 -6.66
C PRO A 18 -8.43 4.61 -7.09
N PRO A 19 -7.57 4.14 -6.17
CA PRO A 19 -6.54 3.15 -6.47
C PRO A 19 -7.16 1.81 -6.85
N ASP A 20 -6.51 1.08 -7.75
CA ASP A 20 -6.94 -0.24 -8.16
C ASP A 20 -6.82 -1.23 -6.97
N PRO A 21 -7.88 -2.00 -6.65
CA PRO A 21 -7.86 -2.89 -5.48
C PRO A 21 -6.80 -3.99 -5.59
N ALA A 22 -6.46 -4.40 -6.81
CA ALA A 22 -5.37 -5.33 -7.08
C ALA A 22 -4.01 -4.72 -6.70
N GLU A 23 -3.76 -3.46 -7.07
CA GLU A 23 -2.51 -2.76 -6.72
C GLU A 23 -2.39 -2.57 -5.20
N VAL A 24 -3.50 -2.21 -4.54
CA VAL A 24 -3.54 -2.08 -3.08
C VAL A 24 -3.21 -3.41 -2.39
N THR A 25 -3.72 -4.52 -2.92
CA THR A 25 -3.44 -5.84 -2.34
C THR A 25 -2.01 -6.28 -2.59
N THR A 26 -1.48 -6.07 -3.80
CA THR A 26 -0.07 -6.36 -4.10
C THR A 26 0.85 -5.57 -3.18
N ALA A 27 0.58 -4.28 -2.95
CA ALA A 27 1.35 -3.47 -2.01
C ALA A 27 1.26 -3.97 -0.56
N ALA A 28 0.10 -4.48 -0.12
CA ALA A 28 -0.07 -5.08 1.20
C ALA A 28 0.71 -6.40 1.36
N ILE A 29 0.74 -7.22 0.29
CA ILE A 29 1.54 -8.45 0.25
C ILE A 29 3.04 -8.13 0.31
N ASP A 30 3.50 -7.16 -0.48
CA ASP A 30 4.90 -6.72 -0.47
C ASP A 30 5.32 -6.21 0.92
N ALA A 31 4.46 -5.43 1.57
CA ALA A 31 4.69 -4.95 2.93
C ALA A 31 4.75 -6.09 3.97
N ALA A 32 3.90 -7.11 3.85
CA ALA A 32 3.95 -8.29 4.71
C ALA A 32 5.27 -9.06 4.52
N LEU A 33 5.70 -9.26 3.27
CA LEU A 33 6.93 -10.00 2.96
C LEU A 33 8.20 -9.24 3.37
N ALA A 34 8.20 -7.91 3.35
CA ALA A 34 9.30 -7.10 3.87
C ALA A 34 9.60 -7.41 5.37
N GLY A 35 8.60 -7.89 6.13
CA GLY A 35 8.79 -8.33 7.51
C GLY A 35 9.70 -9.56 7.68
N LEU A 36 10.01 -10.28 6.59
CA LEU A 36 10.93 -11.42 6.57
C LEU A 36 12.37 -11.03 6.20
N GLU A 37 12.63 -9.78 5.84
CA GLU A 37 13.98 -9.32 5.55
C GLU A 37 14.87 -9.39 6.81
N GLY A 38 16.11 -9.86 6.65
CA GLY A 38 17.09 -9.93 7.74
C GLY A 38 16.82 -11.01 8.80
N LEU A 39 15.96 -12.00 8.51
CA LEU A 39 15.72 -13.14 9.42
C LEU A 39 17.02 -13.85 9.80
N ASP A 40 17.98 -13.96 8.89
CA ASP A 40 19.29 -14.59 9.12
C ASP A 40 20.14 -13.90 10.20
N GLN A 41 19.82 -12.64 10.53
CA GLN A 41 20.52 -11.84 11.54
C GLN A 41 19.90 -11.99 12.94
N LEU A 42 18.80 -12.74 13.06
CA LEU A 42 18.06 -12.93 14.30
C LEU A 42 18.28 -14.32 14.86
N GLU A 43 18.05 -14.47 16.16
CA GLU A 43 18.06 -15.80 16.76
C GLU A 43 16.90 -16.65 16.23
N PRO A 44 17.08 -17.96 16.00
CA PRO A 44 16.02 -18.84 15.47
C PRO A 44 14.73 -18.83 16.29
N VAL A 45 14.82 -18.54 17.59
CA VAL A 45 13.65 -18.41 18.47
C VAL A 45 12.76 -17.22 18.08
N GLU A 46 13.32 -16.16 17.49
CA GLU A 46 12.59 -14.98 17.03
C GLU A 46 11.95 -15.18 15.65
N HIS A 47 12.41 -16.18 14.89
CA HIS A 47 11.88 -16.45 13.54
C HIS A 47 10.41 -16.81 13.59
N VAL A 48 9.99 -17.64 14.55
CA VAL A 48 8.61 -18.09 14.70
C VAL A 48 7.66 -16.90 14.88
N GLY A 49 8.03 -15.93 15.73
CA GLY A 49 7.22 -14.72 15.95
C GLY A 49 7.11 -13.85 14.69
N ARG A 50 8.19 -13.73 13.91
CA ARG A 50 8.15 -13.01 12.63
C ARG A 50 7.32 -13.73 11.57
N PHE A 51 7.45 -15.05 11.46
CA PHE A 51 6.63 -15.83 10.54
C PHE A 51 5.15 -15.76 10.89
N ASP A 52 4.79 -15.78 12.19
CA ASP A 52 3.40 -15.64 12.64
C ASP A 52 2.81 -14.26 12.32
N ALA A 53 3.59 -13.19 12.52
CA ALA A 53 3.19 -11.84 12.16
C ALA A 53 2.96 -11.68 10.65
N VAL A 54 3.87 -12.21 9.82
CA VAL A 54 3.74 -12.17 8.35
C VAL A 54 2.59 -13.04 7.87
N HIS A 55 2.39 -14.21 8.47
CA HIS A 55 1.24 -15.07 8.16
C HIS A 55 -0.08 -14.35 8.42
N THR A 56 -0.23 -13.73 9.59
CA THR A 56 -1.40 -12.92 9.95
C THR A 56 -1.64 -11.79 8.94
N ALA A 57 -0.61 -11.00 8.65
CA ALA A 57 -0.71 -9.88 7.71
C ALA A 57 -1.09 -10.33 6.28
N LEU A 58 -0.56 -11.47 5.83
CA LEU A 58 -0.90 -12.04 4.53
C LEU A 58 -2.35 -12.55 4.51
N THR A 59 -2.82 -13.20 5.58
CA THR A 59 -4.22 -13.60 5.71
C THR A 59 -5.15 -12.39 5.64
N GLU A 60 -4.84 -11.30 6.35
CA GLU A 60 -5.64 -10.06 6.30
C GLU A 60 -5.67 -9.45 4.89
N ALA A 61 -4.51 -9.36 4.23
CA ALA A 61 -4.39 -8.82 2.88
C ALA A 61 -5.24 -9.63 1.87
N LEU A 62 -5.16 -10.96 1.93
CA LEU A 62 -5.89 -11.85 1.01
C LEU A 62 -7.38 -11.91 1.33
N SER A 63 -7.76 -11.93 2.61
CA SER A 63 -9.17 -11.87 3.04
C SER A 63 -9.85 -10.55 2.68
N SER A 64 -9.09 -9.48 2.45
CA SER A 64 -9.65 -8.21 1.99
C SER A 64 -10.16 -8.28 0.54
N ILE A 65 -9.67 -9.21 -0.28
CA ILE A 65 -10.17 -9.45 -1.65
C ILE A 65 -11.39 -10.38 -1.62
N ASP A 66 -11.41 -11.37 -0.72
CA ASP A 66 -12.43 -12.43 -0.66
C ASP A 66 -13.82 -11.96 -0.19
N LYS A 67 -13.97 -10.69 0.22
CA LYS A 67 -15.28 -10.10 0.54
C LYS A 67 -16.06 -9.81 -0.74
N VAL A 68 -16.70 -10.85 -1.30
CA VAL A 68 -17.75 -10.79 -2.33
C VAL A 68 -19.12 -10.44 -1.76
#